data_AF-A0A7Y9DZB4-F1
#
_entry.id   AF-A0A7Y9DZB4-F1
#
_cell.length_a   1.000
_cell.length_b   1.000
_cell.length_c   1.000
_cell.angle_alpha   90.00
_cell.angle_beta   90.00
_cell.angle_gamma   90.00
#
_symmetry.space_group_name_H-M   'P 1'
#
loop_
_entity.id
_entity.type
_entity.pdbx_description
1 polymer ?
#
loop_
_entity_poly.entity_id
_entity_poly.type
_entity_poly.pdbx_seq_one_letter_code
_entity_poly.pdbx_strand_id
1 'polypeptide(L)'
;MTVPAARGPRRPAVRTPHPALAATPPAVPEARRPPEDVPEAVSPRDRAILMAVAAGRCTMNPDAAEGLLVDGRPCSDQFAGHRLVRAGLARLIAQPPGRPCTVALSPAAVALLGLPITL
;
A
#
# COMPACT_ATOMS: atom_id res chain seq x y z
N MET A 1 -56.48 8.21 27.35
CA MET A 1 -55.13 8.54 27.85
C MET A 1 -54.10 7.79 27.02
N THR A 2 -53.20 8.54 26.38
CA THR A 2 -51.78 8.25 26.09
C THR A 2 -51.34 6.94 25.42
N VAL A 3 -50.81 7.09 24.21
CA VAL A 3 -49.92 6.12 23.52
C VAL A 3 -48.55 6.12 24.21
N PRO A 4 -47.82 4.99 24.21
CA PRO A 4 -46.44 5.10 23.75
C PRO A 4 -46.07 4.05 22.70
N ALA A 5 -45.39 4.57 21.68
CA ALA A 5 -44.78 3.83 20.59
C ALA A 5 -43.65 2.95 21.12
N ALA A 6 -43.74 1.63 20.91
CA ALA A 6 -42.64 0.71 21.14
C ALA A 6 -42.04 0.29 19.79
N ARG A 7 -40.78 0.69 19.60
CA ARG A 7 -39.86 0.36 18.51
C ARG A 7 -39.96 -1.10 18.09
N GLY A 8 -40.10 -1.33 16.79
CA GLY A 8 -40.01 -2.66 16.19
C GLY A 8 -38.65 -3.34 16.44
N PRO A 9 -38.61 -4.68 16.53
CA PRO A 9 -37.36 -5.41 16.67
C PRO A 9 -36.52 -5.26 15.39
N ARG A 10 -35.30 -4.77 15.56
CA ARG A 10 -34.28 -4.75 14.50
C ARG A 10 -33.91 -6.19 14.15
N ARG A 11 -33.99 -6.53 12.85
CA ARG A 11 -33.54 -7.81 12.29
C ARG A 11 -32.11 -8.13 12.74
N PRO A 12 -31.78 -9.38 13.08
CA PRO A 12 -30.38 -9.78 13.27
C PRO A 12 -29.67 -9.73 11.91
N ALA A 13 -28.58 -8.97 11.83
CA ALA A 13 -27.67 -9.04 10.70
C ALA A 13 -26.97 -10.41 10.76
N VAL A 14 -27.39 -11.32 9.88
CA VAL A 14 -26.68 -12.57 9.60
C VAL A 14 -25.30 -12.19 9.08
N ARG A 15 -24.28 -12.32 9.92
CA ARG A 15 -22.88 -12.15 9.56
C ARG A 15 -22.41 -13.48 8.98
N THR A 16 -22.40 -13.60 7.66
CA THR A 16 -21.76 -14.72 6.97
C THR A 16 -20.26 -14.72 7.30
N PRO A 17 -19.68 -15.85 7.75
CA PRO A 17 -18.23 -15.98 7.81
C PRO A 17 -17.68 -16.14 6.39
N HIS A 18 -16.73 -15.28 6.01
CA HIS A 18 -15.87 -15.54 4.84
C HIS A 18 -15.03 -16.79 5.13
N PRO A 19 -14.97 -17.79 4.23
CA PRO A 19 -14.12 -18.94 4.44
C PRO A 19 -12.65 -18.50 4.45
N ALA A 20 -11.99 -18.75 5.57
CA ALA A 20 -10.55 -18.69 5.70
C ALA A 20 -9.94 -19.76 4.80
N LEU A 21 -9.38 -19.35 3.66
CA LEU A 21 -8.62 -20.23 2.80
C LEU A 21 -7.27 -20.48 3.46
N ALA A 22 -7.08 -21.73 3.89
CA ALA A 22 -5.91 -22.22 4.59
C ALA A 22 -4.60 -21.95 3.82
N ALA A 23 -3.59 -21.55 4.58
CA ALA A 23 -2.20 -21.55 4.15
C ALA A 23 -1.71 -22.97 3.91
N THR A 24 -1.04 -23.22 2.78
CA THR A 24 0.32 -23.79 2.70
C THR A 24 0.87 -23.54 1.28
N PRO A 25 2.03 -22.90 1.08
CA PRO A 25 2.66 -22.79 -0.23
C PRO A 25 3.51 -24.04 -0.56
N PRO A 26 3.41 -24.65 -1.76
CA PRO A 26 4.48 -25.48 -2.27
C PRO A 26 5.57 -24.62 -2.89
N ALA A 27 6.81 -24.90 -2.49
CA ALA A 27 8.04 -24.25 -2.92
C ALA A 27 8.15 -24.17 -4.45
N VAL A 28 8.31 -22.95 -4.98
CA VAL A 28 8.73 -22.74 -6.36
C VAL A 28 10.22 -22.39 -6.32
N PRO A 29 11.10 -23.12 -7.03
CA PRO A 29 12.52 -22.89 -6.98
C PRO A 29 12.88 -21.54 -7.61
N GLU A 30 13.82 -20.90 -6.94
CA GLU A 30 14.43 -19.60 -7.16
C GLU A 30 15.09 -19.50 -8.55
N ALA A 31 14.27 -19.30 -9.59
CA ALA A 31 14.77 -18.89 -10.89
C ALA A 31 14.98 -17.36 -10.85
N ARG A 32 16.24 -16.95 -10.73
CA ARG A 32 16.75 -15.59 -11.02
C ARG A 32 16.16 -15.11 -12.36
N ARG A 33 15.05 -14.36 -12.32
CA ARG A 33 14.60 -13.58 -13.47
C ARG A 33 15.31 -12.23 -13.41
N PRO A 34 15.96 -11.78 -14.50
CA PRO A 34 16.47 -10.42 -14.59
C PRO A 34 15.30 -9.42 -14.45
N PRO A 35 15.54 -8.22 -13.87
CA PRO A 35 14.51 -7.21 -13.68
C PRO A 35 14.18 -6.49 -15.01
N GLU A 36 13.47 -7.16 -15.92
CA GLU A 36 13.19 -6.64 -17.28
C GLU A 36 11.69 -6.43 -17.57
N ASP A 37 10.80 -6.55 -16.58
CA ASP A 37 9.41 -6.08 -16.71
C ASP A 37 9.25 -4.76 -15.93
N VAL A 38 9.95 -3.72 -16.37
CA VAL A 38 9.53 -2.35 -16.02
C VAL A 38 8.15 -2.20 -16.66
N PRO A 39 7.06 -1.99 -15.90
CA PRO A 39 5.74 -1.87 -16.50
C PRO A 39 5.77 -0.71 -17.50
N GLU A 40 5.62 -1.03 -18.80
CA GLU A 40 5.71 -0.07 -19.91
C GLU A 40 4.73 1.11 -19.79
N ALA A 41 3.76 1.04 -18.87
CA ALA A 41 3.00 2.18 -18.41
C ALA A 41 2.71 2.10 -16.91
N VAL A 42 3.32 2.99 -16.13
CA VAL A 42 2.87 3.27 -14.75
C VAL A 42 1.54 4.01 -14.82
N SER A 43 0.55 3.57 -14.05
CA SER A 43 -0.77 4.21 -14.05
C SER A 43 -0.65 5.68 -13.61
N PRO A 44 -1.54 6.59 -14.06
CA PRO A 44 -1.53 7.99 -13.59
C PRO A 44 -1.61 8.12 -12.07
N ARG A 45 -2.29 7.17 -11.41
CA ARG A 45 -2.36 7.08 -9.94
C ARG A 45 -1.00 6.74 -9.34
N ASP A 46 -0.37 5.67 -9.80
CA ASP A 46 0.94 5.27 -9.30
C ASP A 46 1.98 6.37 -9.56
N ARG A 47 1.89 7.06 -10.69
CA ARG A 47 2.71 8.24 -10.99
C ARG A 47 2.50 9.36 -9.98
N ALA A 48 1.25 9.71 -9.64
CA ALA A 48 0.96 10.72 -8.62
C ALA A 48 1.50 10.34 -7.24
N ILE A 49 1.42 9.05 -6.89
CA ILE A 49 2.00 8.52 -5.65
C ILE A 49 3.52 8.63 -5.69
N LEU A 50 4.18 8.22 -6.78
CA LEU A 50 5.63 8.33 -6.92
C LEU A 50 6.10 9.79 -6.87
N MET A 51 5.33 10.75 -7.39
CA MET A 51 5.61 12.18 -7.23
C MET A 51 5.50 12.64 -5.76
N ALA A 52 4.53 12.11 -5.00
CA ALA A 52 4.44 12.38 -3.57
C ALA A 52 5.60 11.75 -2.77
N VAL A 53 6.07 10.57 -3.20
CA VAL A 53 7.27 9.92 -2.67
C VAL A 53 8.52 10.75 -2.99
N ALA A 54 8.64 11.27 -4.21
CA ALA A 54 9.73 12.16 -4.63
C ALA A 54 9.81 13.42 -3.76
N ALA A 55 8.63 13.94 -3.35
CA ALA A 55 8.53 15.09 -2.45
C ALA A 55 8.84 14.75 -0.97
N GLY A 56 9.16 13.50 -0.63
CA GLY A 56 9.44 13.08 0.75
C GLY A 56 8.22 13.09 1.67
N ARG A 57 7.01 13.14 1.11
CA ARG A 57 5.75 13.26 1.87
C ARG A 57 5.16 11.92 2.32
N CYS A 58 5.81 10.82 1.96
CA CYS A 58 5.29 9.48 2.12
C CYS A 58 5.97 8.71 3.25
N THR A 59 5.16 8.11 4.11
CA THR A 59 5.62 7.19 5.15
C THR A 59 4.83 5.90 5.11
N MET A 60 5.41 4.83 5.63
CA MET A 60 4.78 3.52 5.66
C MET A 60 5.27 2.76 6.87
N ASN A 61 4.36 2.08 7.57
CA ASN A 61 4.75 1.12 8.60
C ASN A 61 4.64 -0.28 7.98
N PRO A 62 5.76 -1.02 7.82
CA PRO A 62 5.72 -2.36 7.23
C PRO A 62 4.91 -3.37 8.06
N ASP A 63 4.75 -3.10 9.37
CA ASP A 63 4.06 -3.98 10.31
C ASP A 63 2.59 -3.56 10.59
N ALA A 64 2.14 -2.42 10.05
CA ALA A 64 0.77 -1.96 10.23
C ALA A 64 -0.14 -2.40 9.08
N ALA A 65 -1.42 -2.64 9.40
CA ALA A 65 -2.46 -2.81 8.39
C ALA A 65 -2.69 -1.53 7.56
N GLU A 66 -2.37 -0.37 8.15
CA GLU A 66 -2.36 0.91 7.49
C GLU A 66 -1.16 0.97 6.53
N GLY A 67 -1.45 0.98 5.23
CA GLY A 67 -0.44 0.95 4.18
C GLY A 67 0.31 2.28 4.03
N LEU A 68 0.36 2.80 2.80
CA LEU A 68 1.05 4.06 2.51
C LEU A 68 0.31 5.25 3.14
N LEU A 69 1.03 6.09 3.89
CA LEU A 69 0.55 7.39 4.35
C LEU A 69 1.16 8.49 3.48
N VAL A 70 0.34 9.46 3.07
CA VAL A 70 0.77 10.68 2.38
C VAL A 70 0.38 11.86 3.26
N ASP A 71 1.37 12.66 3.69
CA ASP A 71 1.14 13.79 4.60
C ASP A 71 0.37 13.37 5.88
N GLY A 72 0.66 12.16 6.37
CA GLY A 72 0.01 11.59 7.56
C GLY A 72 -1.42 11.06 7.34
N ARG A 73 -1.93 11.06 6.11
CA ARG A 73 -3.26 10.53 5.77
C ARG A 73 -3.14 9.20 5.02
N PRO A 74 -4.03 8.22 5.27
CA PRO A 74 -4.02 6.97 4.54
C PRO A 74 -4.25 7.22 3.05
N CYS A 75 -3.37 6.65 2.23
CA CYS A 75 -3.61 6.62 0.79
C CYS A 75 -4.91 5.88 0.53
N SER A 76 -5.77 6.44 -0.33
CA SER A 76 -7.04 5.80 -0.72
C SER A 76 -6.82 4.42 -1.37
N ASP A 77 -5.60 4.14 -1.83
CA ASP A 77 -5.15 2.83 -2.25
C ASP A 77 -4.21 2.23 -1.18
N GLN A 78 -4.79 1.48 -0.25
CA GLN A 78 -4.06 0.86 0.87
C GLN A 78 -2.94 -0.09 0.42
N PHE A 79 -3.03 -0.64 -0.79
CA PHE A 79 -2.05 -1.60 -1.32
C PHE A 79 -0.97 -0.94 -2.17
N ALA A 80 -1.10 0.36 -2.49
CA ALA A 80 -0.16 1.05 -3.37
C ALA A 80 1.27 1.01 -2.84
N GLY A 81 1.48 1.23 -1.54
CA GLY A 81 2.83 1.17 -0.94
C GLY A 81 3.49 -0.19 -1.16
N HIS A 82 2.80 -1.29 -0.81
CA HIS A 82 3.34 -2.64 -0.99
C HIS A 82 3.54 -2.99 -2.47
N ARG A 83 2.64 -2.55 -3.36
CA ARG A 83 2.77 -2.77 -4.79
C ARG A 83 4.01 -2.05 -5.36
N LEU A 84 4.23 -0.79 -4.99
CA LEU A 84 5.38 -0.02 -5.43
C LEU A 84 6.71 -0.58 -4.89
N VAL A 85 6.72 -1.07 -3.65
CA VAL A 85 7.90 -1.73 -3.06
C VAL A 85 8.18 -3.06 -3.76
N ARG A 86 7.15 -3.90 -3.99
CA ARG A 86 7.30 -5.18 -4.71
C ARG A 86 7.70 -5.00 -6.17
N ALA A 87 7.28 -3.91 -6.81
CA ALA A 87 7.68 -3.55 -8.16
C ALA A 87 9.08 -2.93 -8.24
N GLY A 88 9.78 -2.75 -7.11
CA GLY A 88 11.09 -2.12 -7.07
C GLY A 88 11.08 -0.63 -7.44
N LEU A 89 9.93 0.04 -7.37
CA LEU A 89 9.77 1.47 -7.67
C LEU A 89 9.90 2.35 -6.41
N ALA A 90 9.69 1.77 -5.23
CA ALA A 90 9.88 2.42 -3.95
C ALA A 90 10.72 1.56 -3.01
N ARG A 91 11.43 2.23 -2.10
CA ARG A 91 12.18 1.60 -1.00
C ARG A 91 11.77 2.19 0.34
N LEU A 92 11.78 1.37 1.37
CA LEU A 92 11.57 1.80 2.74
C LEU A 92 12.91 2.17 3.37
N ILE A 93 12.99 3.38 3.92
CA ILE A 93 14.10 3.83 4.73
C ILE A 93 13.68 3.68 6.20
N ALA A 94 14.31 2.72 6.88
CA ALA A 94 14.05 2.46 8.29
C ALA A 94 14.28 3.73 9.12
N GLN A 95 13.38 3.96 10.07
CA GLN A 95 13.45 5.03 11.06
C GLN A 95 13.64 4.43 12.45
N PRO A 96 14.00 5.23 13.48
CA PRO A 96 14.07 4.76 14.85
C PRO A 96 12.77 4.05 15.29
N PRO A 97 12.85 3.12 16.25
CA PRO A 97 11.68 2.38 16.73
C PRO A 97 10.52 3.30 17.11
N GLY A 98 9.30 2.92 16.72
CA GLY A 98 8.09 3.71 16.96
C GLY A 98 7.85 4.84 15.95
N ARG A 99 8.71 5.01 14.93
CA ARG A 99 8.45 5.90 13.79
C ARG A 99 8.18 5.09 12.52
N PRO A 100 7.22 5.52 11.68
CA PRO A 100 7.01 4.88 10.39
C PRO A 100 8.23 5.08 9.49
N CYS A 101 8.49 4.12 8.61
CA CYS A 101 9.56 4.21 7.63
C CYS A 101 9.26 5.34 6.64
N THR A 102 10.28 6.05 6.20
CA THR A 102 10.15 6.99 5.08
C THR A 102 10.15 6.20 3.78
N VAL A 103 9.25 6.53 2.87
CA VAL A 103 9.24 5.93 1.54
C VAL A 103 10.07 6.81 0.61
N ALA A 104 11.03 6.20 -0.09
CA ALA A 104 11.86 6.89 -1.07
C ALA A 104 11.77 6.20 -2.43
N LEU A 105 12.04 6.96 -3.50
CA LEU A 105 12.11 6.40 -4.85
C LEU A 105 13.30 5.46 -4.99
N SER A 106 13.13 4.44 -5.81
CA SER A 106 14.25 3.67 -6.36
C SER A 106 14.83 4.36 -7.59
N PRO A 107 16.07 4.00 -8.02
CA PRO A 107 16.63 4.47 -9.28
C PRO A 107 15.74 4.17 -10.49
N ALA A 108 15.06 3.02 -10.51
CA ALA A 108 14.13 2.64 -11.57
C ALA A 108 12.93 3.60 -11.65
N ALA A 109 12.37 4.00 -10.51
CA ALA A 109 11.27 4.96 -10.50
C ALA A 109 11.72 6.37 -10.89
N VAL A 110 12.93 6.79 -10.51
CA VAL A 110 13.50 8.08 -10.94
C VAL A 110 13.65 8.12 -12.47
N ALA A 111 14.21 7.05 -13.05
CA ALA A 111 14.34 6.91 -14.51
C ALA A 111 12.97 6.93 -15.20
N LEU A 112 11.98 6.24 -14.65
CA LEU A 112 10.62 6.18 -15.20
C LEU A 112 9.91 7.54 -15.14
N LEU A 113 10.10 8.31 -14.07
CA LEU A 113 9.54 9.65 -13.94
C LEU A 113 10.27 10.71 -14.77
N GLY A 114 11.44 10.38 -15.34
CA GLY A 114 12.31 11.34 -16.02
C GLY A 114 12.83 12.43 -15.07
N LEU A 115 12.92 12.15 -13.76
CA LEU A 115 13.45 13.09 -12.79
C LEU A 115 14.99 13.04 -12.81
N PRO A 116 15.68 14.20 -12.66
CA PRO A 116 17.14 14.19 -12.52
C PRO A 116 17.52 13.43 -11.24
N ILE A 117 18.40 12.44 -11.36
CA ILE A 117 18.97 11.72 -10.22
C ILE A 117 19.85 12.73 -9.47
N THR A 118 19.33 13.31 -8.40
CA THR A 118 20.14 14.15 -7.51
C THR A 118 20.76 13.20 -6.49
N LEU A 119 22.01 12.80 -6.75
CA LEU A 119 22.82 11.95 -5.87
C LEU A 119 23.27 12.72 -4.62
#